data_AF-A0A535BAW1-F1
#
_entry.id   AF-A0A535BAW1-F1
#
_cell.length_a   1.000
_cell.length_b   1.000
_cell.length_c   1.000
_cell.angle_alpha   90.00
_cell.angle_beta   90.00
_cell.angle_gamma   90.00
#
_symmetry.space_group_name_H-M   'P 1'
#
loop_
_entity.id
_entity.type
_entity.pdbx_description
1 polymer ?
#
loop_
_entity_poly.entity_id
_entity_poly.type
_entity_poly.pdbx_seq_one_letter_code
_entity_poly.pdbx_strand_id
1 'polypeptide(L)'
;MKIRYLVATIGVLVLVGGVLACGDGDGKLSGVRTQKGLSVAALTEGVGRQTNSSRSANPAEKQSGGAPAQSAIGYDPTKAAGIAGAGVNDRMPLLQQTNDGITVQGFGSATADADSAIAEFYFSRNGPATDTGTRQIAPGVIGSDGVSAPAAPNIQEVAPITEADLQPVIDAIVSAGIAREDIEFLAQSYFDKFSSSATLRAKVGNVDAVDGVVKSATDASAGLSGVVLNSTNVSYTVKDCIALEEAAMRAAGEDAKARSAVFARSLGVGIGAVTGASNYSYFGGTPCDPGVYPPGPYPLAGIAYAPGQPRQVQLIANISVTYAMQ
;
A
#
# COMPACT_ATOMS: atom_id res chain seq x y z
N MET A 1 36.44 52.89 37.37
CA MET A 1 36.63 52.37 35.99
C MET A 1 35.26 52.14 35.37
N LYS A 2 34.98 52.84 34.27
CA LYS A 2 33.74 52.78 33.48
C LYS A 2 33.97 51.83 32.32
N ILE A 3 33.12 50.82 32.13
CA ILE A 3 32.78 50.29 30.81
C ILE A 3 31.28 50.01 30.82
N ARG A 4 30.55 50.78 29.99
CA ARG A 4 29.15 50.61 29.62
C ARG A 4 29.11 50.36 28.10
N TYR A 5 28.02 49.71 27.66
CA TYR A 5 27.52 49.56 26.27
C TYR A 5 28.30 48.53 25.41
N LEU A 6 27.72 47.76 24.49
CA LEU A 6 26.47 47.80 23.70
C LEU A 6 26.32 46.38 23.09
N VAL A 7 25.12 45.78 22.93
CA VAL A 7 24.46 45.38 21.65
C VAL A 7 23.36 44.39 22.10
N ALA A 8 22.07 44.75 22.15
CA ALA A 8 21.10 45.00 21.09
C ALA A 8 20.39 43.72 20.56
N THR A 9 19.20 43.49 21.11
CA THR A 9 17.92 43.33 20.40
C THR A 9 17.86 42.53 19.09
N ILE A 10 17.45 41.26 19.16
CA ILE A 10 16.69 40.49 18.14
C ILE A 10 15.92 39.41 18.94
N GLY A 11 14.62 39.15 18.85
CA GLY A 11 13.52 39.68 18.08
C GLY A 11 12.29 38.89 18.56
N VAL A 12 11.23 39.60 18.99
CA VAL A 12 9.91 39.03 19.25
C VAL A 12 9.32 38.63 17.89
N LEU A 13 9.06 37.34 17.69
CA LEU A 13 8.34 36.84 16.52
C LEU A 13 7.23 35.86 16.97
N VAL A 14 6.06 36.46 17.15
CA VAL A 14 4.74 36.00 16.71
C VAL A 14 4.33 34.55 17.00
N LEU A 15 3.52 34.43 18.06
CA LEU A 15 2.29 33.61 18.11
C LEU A 15 1.57 33.56 16.75
N VAL A 16 1.54 32.42 16.05
CA VAL A 16 0.35 31.83 15.39
C VAL A 16 0.67 30.35 15.11
N GLY A 17 -0.20 29.44 15.58
CA GLY A 17 -0.07 28.00 15.33
C GLY A 17 -0.85 27.11 16.30
N GLY A 18 -1.47 27.71 17.33
CA GLY A 18 -2.49 27.06 18.14
C GLY A 18 -3.89 27.30 17.58
N VAL A 19 -4.68 26.23 17.57
CA VAL A 19 -6.14 26.15 17.36
C VAL A 19 -6.62 26.01 15.91
N LEU A 20 -6.94 24.77 15.53
CA LEU A 20 -8.30 24.34 15.14
C LEU A 20 -8.41 22.81 15.36
N ALA A 21 -8.36 22.40 16.64
CA ALA A 21 -8.90 21.11 17.07
C ALA A 21 -10.29 21.39 17.66
N CYS A 22 -11.26 21.66 16.79
CA CYS A 22 -12.68 21.56 17.15
C CYS A 22 -13.17 20.21 16.65
N GLY A 23 -13.43 19.32 17.61
CA GLY A 23 -13.97 17.99 17.41
C GLY A 23 -14.40 17.41 18.74
N ASP A 24 -15.35 18.08 19.38
CA ASP A 24 -16.09 17.59 20.54
C ASP A 24 -17.19 16.65 20.02
N GLY A 25 -17.24 15.39 20.48
CA GLY A 25 -18.25 14.43 20.02
C GLY A 25 -17.91 12.95 20.19
N ASP A 26 -17.95 12.50 21.44
CA ASP A 26 -18.33 11.18 21.95
C ASP A 26 -17.77 9.88 21.34
N GLY A 27 -17.12 9.13 22.23
CA GLY A 27 -16.60 7.78 22.05
C GLY A 27 -15.10 7.74 22.32
N LYS A 28 -14.70 7.33 23.53
CA LYS A 28 -13.30 7.06 23.91
C LYS A 28 -12.72 5.95 23.03
N LEU A 29 -12.20 6.33 21.87
CA LEU A 29 -11.23 5.53 21.12
C LEU A 29 -9.87 6.18 21.37
N SER A 30 -9.26 5.85 22.51
CA SER A 30 -7.95 6.38 22.88
C SER A 30 -6.94 6.04 21.78
N GLY A 31 -6.43 7.04 21.06
CA GLY A 31 -5.37 6.87 20.06
C GLY A 31 -5.78 6.98 18.59
N VAL A 32 -7.08 7.05 18.27
CA VAL A 32 -7.53 7.28 16.89
C VAL A 32 -7.53 8.78 16.56
N ARG A 33 -6.80 9.15 15.51
CA ARG A 33 -6.70 10.51 14.97
C ARG A 33 -7.41 10.56 13.61
N THR A 34 -8.32 11.51 13.42
CA THR A 34 -9.04 11.66 12.14
C THR A 34 -8.59 12.90 11.37
N GLN A 35 -8.63 12.82 10.04
CA GLN A 35 -8.48 13.96 9.13
C GLN A 35 -9.59 13.94 8.10
N LYS A 36 -9.88 15.10 7.50
CA LYS A 36 -10.92 15.22 6.47
C LYS A 36 -10.55 16.24 5.40
N GLY A 37 -11.19 16.16 4.24
CA GLY A 37 -11.03 17.12 3.16
C GLY A 37 -9.98 16.74 2.11
N LEU A 38 -9.63 17.70 1.24
CA LEU A 38 -8.84 17.46 0.02
C LEU A 38 -7.40 16.97 0.28
N SER A 39 -6.82 17.24 1.46
CA SER A 39 -5.52 16.66 1.82
C SER A 39 -5.57 15.13 1.90
N VAL A 40 -6.71 14.57 2.29
CA VAL A 40 -6.95 13.12 2.31
C VAL A 40 -7.19 12.58 0.89
N ALA A 41 -7.85 13.37 0.03
CA ALA A 41 -8.00 13.03 -1.39
C ALA A 41 -6.63 12.90 -2.08
N ALA A 42 -5.68 13.79 -1.79
CA ALA A 42 -4.33 13.73 -2.33
C ALA A 42 -3.55 12.48 -1.89
N LEU A 43 -3.76 11.99 -0.66
CA LEU A 43 -3.19 10.70 -0.22
C LEU A 43 -3.73 9.53 -1.06
N THR A 44 -4.99 9.60 -1.48
CA THR A 44 -5.63 8.59 -2.33
C THR A 44 -4.98 8.48 -3.70
N GLU A 45 -4.60 9.60 -4.29
CA GLU A 45 -3.91 9.63 -5.58
C GLU A 45 -2.45 9.17 -5.48
N GLY A 46 -1.80 9.41 -4.34
CA GLY A 46 -0.43 8.97 -4.06
C GLY A 46 -0.29 7.46 -3.87
N VAL A 47 -1.19 6.85 -3.10
CA VAL A 47 -1.18 5.39 -2.82
C VAL A 47 -1.38 4.57 -4.11
N GLY A 48 -2.19 5.06 -5.06
CA GLY A 48 -2.38 4.41 -6.36
C GLY A 48 -1.15 4.42 -7.28
N ARG A 49 -0.16 5.28 -7.03
CA ARG A 49 1.07 5.42 -7.84
C ARG A 49 2.22 4.52 -7.36
N GLN A 50 2.21 4.14 -6.09
CA GLN A 50 3.31 3.39 -5.46
C GLN A 50 3.29 1.90 -5.79
N THR A 51 2.18 1.35 -6.29
CA THR A 51 2.05 -0.08 -6.61
C THR A 51 2.59 -0.48 -7.98
N ASN A 52 3.17 0.42 -8.78
CA ASN A 52 3.59 0.12 -10.16
C ASN A 52 4.91 0.76 -10.64
N SER A 53 5.75 1.28 -9.76
CA SER A 53 6.98 1.98 -10.16
C SER A 53 8.26 1.15 -9.97
N SER A 54 8.37 0.08 -10.75
CA SER A 54 9.66 -0.54 -11.11
C SER A 54 9.69 -0.83 -12.61
N ARG A 55 9.67 0.22 -13.43
CA ARG A 55 10.16 0.21 -14.81
C ARG A 55 10.60 1.61 -15.22
N SER A 56 11.83 1.68 -15.74
CA SER A 56 12.58 2.87 -16.12
C SER A 56 11.78 3.87 -16.97
N ALA A 57 11.95 5.14 -16.62
CA ALA A 57 11.47 6.28 -17.39
C ALA A 57 12.26 6.43 -18.69
N ASN A 58 11.55 6.55 -19.81
CA ASN A 58 12.00 7.28 -21.00
C ASN A 58 11.01 8.42 -21.25
N PRO A 59 11.46 9.64 -21.57
CA PRO A 59 10.59 10.81 -21.67
C PRO A 59 9.79 10.82 -22.98
N ALA A 60 8.50 11.15 -22.86
CA ALA A 60 7.57 11.25 -23.98
C ALA A 60 7.83 12.51 -24.82
N GLU A 61 8.01 12.28 -26.11
CA GLU A 61 8.09 13.29 -27.16
C GLU A 61 6.69 13.82 -27.52
N LYS A 62 6.63 15.11 -27.87
CA LYS A 62 5.42 15.89 -28.14
C LYS A 62 4.59 15.34 -29.30
N GLN A 63 3.28 15.24 -29.11
CA GLN A 63 2.35 15.30 -30.24
C GLN A 63 1.04 16.00 -29.85
N SER A 64 0.89 17.24 -30.32
CA SER A 64 -0.36 17.98 -30.35
C SER A 64 -1.20 17.53 -31.55
N GLY A 65 -2.50 17.34 -31.36
CA GLY A 65 -3.45 17.15 -32.45
C GLY A 65 -4.88 17.40 -31.96
N GLY A 66 -5.59 18.32 -32.62
CA GLY A 66 -6.83 18.92 -32.15
C GLY A 66 -8.07 18.02 -32.21
N ALA A 67 -9.03 18.34 -31.33
CA ALA A 67 -10.38 17.79 -31.33
C ALA A 67 -11.34 18.65 -32.16
N PRO A 68 -12.35 18.05 -32.81
CA PRO A 68 -13.65 18.69 -32.97
C PRO A 68 -14.66 18.14 -31.96
N ALA A 69 -15.52 19.03 -31.48
CA ALA A 69 -16.62 18.73 -30.58
C ALA A 69 -17.66 17.80 -31.22
N GLN A 70 -18.18 16.84 -30.47
CA GLN A 70 -19.39 16.10 -30.80
C GLN A 70 -20.38 16.12 -29.64
N SER A 71 -21.61 16.48 -29.99
CA SER A 71 -22.77 16.65 -29.13
C SER A 71 -23.26 15.34 -28.50
N ALA A 72 -23.88 15.48 -27.34
CA ALA A 72 -24.46 14.43 -26.52
C ALA A 72 -25.55 13.63 -27.26
N ILE A 73 -25.39 12.31 -27.31
CA ILE A 73 -26.46 11.34 -27.58
C ILE A 73 -26.35 10.23 -26.51
N GLY A 74 -27.51 9.81 -26.00
CA GLY A 74 -27.69 8.99 -24.80
C GLY A 74 -26.87 7.71 -24.73
N TYR A 75 -26.50 7.37 -23.50
CA TYR A 75 -25.74 6.18 -23.12
C TYR A 75 -26.63 4.92 -23.12
N ASP A 76 -26.27 3.94 -23.94
CA ASP A 76 -26.84 2.58 -23.96
C ASP A 76 -25.85 1.61 -23.29
N PRO A 77 -26.15 1.07 -22.10
CA PRO A 77 -25.23 0.21 -21.34
C PRO A 77 -25.03 -1.18 -21.96
N THR A 78 -25.68 -1.53 -23.07
CA THR A 78 -25.58 -2.88 -23.67
C THR A 78 -24.51 -3.04 -24.75
N LYS A 79 -23.76 -1.96 -25.09
CA LYS A 79 -22.78 -1.98 -26.19
C LYS A 79 -21.32 -1.67 -25.82
N ALA A 80 -20.96 -1.62 -24.54
CA ALA A 80 -19.57 -1.44 -24.12
C ALA A 80 -18.83 -2.78 -23.95
N ALA A 81 -18.70 -3.54 -25.03
CA ALA A 81 -17.73 -4.64 -25.12
C ALA A 81 -16.51 -4.15 -25.90
N GLY A 82 -15.43 -3.86 -25.17
CA GLY A 82 -14.07 -3.81 -25.71
C GLY A 82 -13.64 -2.51 -26.36
N ILE A 83 -13.20 -1.53 -25.56
CA ILE A 83 -12.03 -0.71 -25.91
C ILE A 83 -11.14 -0.63 -24.67
N ALA A 84 -9.93 -1.16 -24.84
CA ALA A 84 -8.86 -1.18 -23.86
C ALA A 84 -8.38 0.23 -23.53
N GLY A 85 -8.32 0.52 -22.23
CA GLY A 85 -7.80 1.76 -21.69
C GLY A 85 -8.14 1.88 -20.21
N ALA A 86 -7.73 0.88 -19.41
CA ALA A 86 -7.88 0.88 -17.95
C ALA A 86 -6.96 1.96 -17.35
N GLY A 87 -7.39 3.22 -17.48
CA GLY A 87 -6.85 4.37 -16.78
C GLY A 87 -7.40 4.41 -15.37
N VAL A 88 -6.72 5.16 -14.50
CA VAL A 88 -6.90 5.32 -13.04
C VAL A 88 -8.33 5.71 -12.59
N ASN A 89 -9.27 5.88 -13.54
CA ASN A 89 -10.65 6.29 -13.32
C ASN A 89 -11.63 5.11 -13.08
N ASP A 90 -11.24 3.86 -13.35
CA ASP A 90 -12.09 2.68 -13.13
C ASP A 90 -12.29 2.31 -11.65
N ARG A 91 -11.66 3.04 -10.72
CA ARG A 91 -11.78 2.83 -9.26
C ARG A 91 -12.70 3.83 -8.56
N MET A 92 -13.29 4.77 -9.28
CA MET A 92 -14.28 5.67 -8.69
C MET A 92 -15.65 5.02 -8.73
N PRO A 93 -16.41 4.96 -7.61
CA PRO A 93 -17.78 4.49 -7.64
C PRO A 93 -18.57 5.32 -8.65
N LEU A 94 -19.25 4.63 -9.59
CA LEU A 94 -20.15 5.26 -10.54
C LEU A 94 -21.18 6.08 -9.75
N LEU A 95 -21.19 7.40 -9.97
CA LEU A 95 -22.18 8.28 -9.38
C LEU A 95 -23.56 7.76 -9.81
N GLN A 96 -24.36 7.25 -8.87
CA GLN A 96 -25.78 7.07 -9.11
C GLN A 96 -26.38 8.46 -9.31
N GLN A 97 -26.43 8.89 -10.57
CA GLN A 97 -27.13 10.10 -11.01
C GLN A 97 -28.63 9.86 -10.87
N THR A 98 -29.17 9.95 -9.66
CA THR A 98 -30.59 10.22 -9.51
C THR A 98 -30.82 11.67 -9.94
N ASN A 99 -31.78 11.92 -10.83
CA ASN A 99 -31.94 13.20 -11.52
C ASN A 99 -32.24 14.42 -10.63
N ASP A 100 -32.56 14.23 -9.34
CA ASP A 100 -32.91 15.32 -8.42
C ASP A 100 -32.11 15.23 -7.12
N GLY A 101 -30.92 15.84 -7.07
CA GLY A 101 -30.15 15.93 -5.83
C GLY A 101 -28.78 16.60 -5.96
N ILE A 102 -28.22 16.97 -4.81
CA ILE A 102 -26.84 17.40 -4.66
C ILE A 102 -25.99 16.19 -4.31
N THR A 103 -25.18 15.72 -5.26
CA THR A 103 -24.19 14.67 -5.02
C THR A 103 -22.82 15.30 -4.74
N VAL A 104 -22.20 14.91 -3.63
CA VAL A 104 -20.86 15.37 -3.23
C VAL A 104 -20.01 14.20 -2.80
N GLN A 105 -18.70 14.34 -3.00
CA GLN A 105 -17.71 13.43 -2.44
C GLN A 105 -17.21 13.96 -1.10
N GLY A 106 -17.09 13.07 -0.12
CA GLY A 106 -16.48 13.33 1.17
C GLY A 106 -15.25 12.46 1.37
N PHE A 107 -14.19 13.06 1.91
CA PHE A 107 -12.93 12.38 2.17
C PHE A 107 -12.62 12.43 3.66
N GLY A 108 -12.34 11.27 4.23
CA GLY A 108 -11.98 11.12 5.63
C GLY A 108 -10.84 10.11 5.76
N SER A 109 -9.99 10.31 6.75
CA SER A 109 -9.04 9.30 7.18
C SER A 109 -9.06 9.17 8.68
N ALA A 110 -8.69 7.99 9.16
CA ALA A 110 -8.42 7.73 10.55
C ALA A 110 -7.07 7.02 10.67
N THR A 111 -6.34 7.31 11.73
CA THR A 111 -5.03 6.74 12.00
C THR A 111 -4.92 6.36 13.46
N ALA A 112 -4.48 5.15 13.74
CA ALA A 112 -4.23 4.64 15.08
C ALA A 112 -2.80 4.10 15.17
N ASP A 113 -2.24 4.12 16.38
CA ASP A 113 -1.00 3.39 16.64
C ASP A 113 -1.28 1.89 16.54
N ALA A 114 -0.33 1.14 15.99
CA ALA A 114 -0.49 -0.29 15.78
C ALA A 114 -0.42 -1.07 17.10
N ASP A 115 -1.29 -2.07 17.23
CA ASP A 115 -1.28 -3.00 18.37
C ASP A 115 -0.33 -4.16 18.16
N SER A 116 -0.15 -4.59 16.91
CA SER A 116 0.75 -5.67 16.54
C SER A 116 1.23 -5.52 15.10
N ALA A 117 2.20 -6.35 14.69
CA ALA A 117 2.70 -6.37 13.34
C ALA A 117 2.85 -7.81 12.84
N ILE A 118 2.89 -7.97 11.53
CA ILE A 118 3.23 -9.20 10.83
C ILE A 118 4.46 -8.89 9.99
N ALA A 119 5.57 -9.57 10.27
CA ALA A 119 6.80 -9.47 9.47
C ALA A 119 6.87 -10.67 8.52
N GLU A 120 7.01 -10.41 7.23
CA GLU A 120 7.16 -11.42 6.19
C GLU A 120 8.55 -11.34 5.57
N PHE A 121 9.25 -12.47 5.55
CA PHE A 121 10.60 -12.62 5.02
C PHE A 121 10.56 -13.53 3.80
N TYR A 122 10.95 -13.00 2.64
CA TYR A 122 10.85 -13.68 1.36
C TYR A 122 12.19 -14.24 0.94
N PHE A 123 12.30 -15.55 0.85
CA PHE A 123 13.53 -16.26 0.50
C PHE A 123 13.48 -16.80 -0.92
N SER A 124 14.64 -16.82 -1.59
CA SER A 124 14.83 -17.54 -2.85
C SER A 124 16.07 -18.41 -2.83
N ARG A 125 16.04 -19.47 -3.63
CA ARG A 125 17.18 -20.29 -4.01
C ARG A 125 17.16 -20.35 -5.52
N ASN A 126 18.22 -19.85 -6.14
CA ASN A 126 18.39 -19.90 -7.59
C ASN A 126 19.35 -21.03 -7.94
N GLY A 127 19.05 -21.75 -9.02
CA GLY A 127 19.95 -22.75 -9.56
C GLY A 127 21.21 -22.11 -10.12
N PRO A 128 22.24 -22.90 -10.44
CA PRO A 128 23.35 -22.40 -11.23
C PRO A 128 22.77 -21.73 -12.48
N ALA A 129 23.13 -20.46 -12.71
CA ALA A 129 22.79 -19.78 -13.94
C ALA A 129 23.37 -20.63 -15.07
N THR A 130 22.54 -21.43 -15.73
CA THR A 130 22.95 -22.03 -16.98
C THR A 130 23.10 -20.85 -17.92
N ASP A 131 24.34 -20.50 -18.26
CA ASP A 131 24.63 -19.76 -19.47
C ASP A 131 23.82 -20.44 -20.57
N THR A 132 22.71 -19.83 -20.97
CA THR A 132 21.76 -20.40 -21.93
C THR A 132 22.37 -20.45 -23.33
N GLY A 133 23.69 -20.25 -23.45
CA GLY A 133 24.43 -20.65 -24.63
C GLY A 133 23.95 -19.89 -25.85
N THR A 134 23.51 -18.64 -25.69
CA THR A 134 23.53 -17.71 -26.82
C THR A 134 24.99 -17.35 -27.10
N ARG A 135 25.77 -18.33 -27.56
CA ARG A 135 26.90 -18.02 -28.42
C ARG A 135 26.28 -17.27 -29.59
N GLN A 136 26.48 -15.96 -29.65
CA GLN A 136 26.45 -15.27 -30.92
C GLN A 136 27.40 -16.05 -31.83
N ILE A 137 26.83 -16.84 -32.74
CA ILE A 137 27.61 -17.40 -33.83
C ILE A 137 28.04 -16.16 -34.62
N ALA A 138 29.31 -15.77 -34.49
CA ALA A 138 29.87 -14.74 -35.33
C ALA A 138 29.59 -15.14 -36.79
N PRO A 139 29.00 -14.27 -37.61
CA PRO A 139 28.69 -14.60 -39.00
C PRO A 139 30.00 -14.97 -39.72
N GLY A 140 30.17 -16.25 -40.11
CA GLY A 140 31.30 -16.66 -40.93
C GLY A 140 31.96 -18.02 -40.67
N VAL A 141 31.57 -18.78 -39.63
CA VAL A 141 32.15 -20.13 -39.41
C VAL A 141 31.24 -21.21 -39.99
N ILE A 142 31.42 -21.50 -41.29
CA ILE A 142 30.90 -22.72 -41.93
C ILE A 142 32.07 -23.70 -41.95
N GLY A 143 32.04 -24.67 -41.04
CA GLY A 143 33.08 -25.69 -40.89
C GLY A 143 32.65 -26.74 -39.88
N SER A 144 31.72 -27.61 -40.29
CA SER A 144 31.19 -28.70 -39.48
C SER A 144 32.10 -29.94 -39.57
N ASP A 145 33.32 -29.84 -39.07
CA ASP A 145 34.19 -31.01 -38.89
C ASP A 145 34.42 -31.25 -37.38
N GLY A 146 33.65 -32.18 -36.82
CA GLY A 146 34.08 -32.96 -35.65
C GLY A 146 33.95 -32.36 -34.25
N VAL A 147 33.21 -31.26 -34.04
CA VAL A 147 32.87 -30.85 -32.66
C VAL A 147 31.76 -31.77 -32.15
N SER A 148 32.10 -32.66 -31.22
CA SER A 148 31.12 -33.49 -30.51
C SER A 148 30.00 -32.59 -29.99
N ALA A 149 28.75 -32.97 -30.24
CA ALA A 149 27.60 -32.27 -29.67
C ALA A 149 27.86 -32.12 -28.16
N PRO A 150 27.80 -30.88 -27.60
CA PRO A 150 27.99 -30.70 -26.18
C PRO A 150 27.00 -31.61 -25.44
N ALA A 151 27.49 -32.33 -24.42
CA ALA A 151 26.58 -33.01 -23.51
C ALA A 151 25.51 -32.01 -23.06
N ALA A 152 24.24 -32.39 -23.16
CA ALA A 152 23.15 -31.54 -22.68
C ALA A 152 23.53 -31.07 -21.26
N PRO A 153 23.48 -29.76 -20.97
CA PRO A 153 23.84 -29.27 -19.65
C PRO A 153 23.05 -30.08 -18.63
N ASN A 154 23.74 -30.66 -17.66
CA ASN A 154 23.08 -31.30 -16.53
C ASN A 154 22.37 -30.18 -15.77
N ILE A 155 21.10 -29.94 -16.10
CA ILE A 155 20.27 -28.96 -15.41
C ILE A 155 20.02 -29.53 -14.03
N GLN A 156 20.84 -29.13 -13.07
CA GLN A 156 20.66 -29.53 -11.70
C GLN A 156 19.41 -28.81 -11.18
N GLU A 157 18.35 -29.58 -10.95
CA GLU A 157 17.12 -29.06 -10.38
C GLU A 157 17.40 -28.43 -9.02
N VAL A 158 16.83 -27.25 -8.81
CA VAL A 158 16.90 -26.58 -7.51
C VAL A 158 16.06 -27.35 -6.51
N ALA A 159 16.67 -27.81 -5.41
CA ALA A 159 15.91 -28.40 -4.32
C ALA A 159 14.96 -27.34 -3.70
N PRO A 160 13.71 -27.69 -3.37
CA PRO A 160 12.81 -26.83 -2.63
C PRO A 160 13.44 -26.28 -1.35
N ILE A 161 13.17 -25.01 -1.01
CA ILE A 161 13.46 -24.49 0.33
C ILE A 161 12.51 -25.17 1.32
N THR A 162 13.07 -25.77 2.36
CA THR A 162 12.32 -26.42 3.45
C THR A 162 12.37 -25.56 4.71
N GLU A 163 11.49 -25.84 5.66
CA GLU A 163 11.53 -25.18 6.98
C GLU A 163 12.88 -25.41 7.69
N ALA A 164 13.45 -26.62 7.56
CA ALA A 164 14.76 -26.96 8.11
C ALA A 164 15.89 -26.09 7.54
N ASP A 165 15.81 -25.71 6.27
CA ASP A 165 16.78 -24.79 5.65
C ASP A 165 16.75 -23.40 6.30
N LEU A 166 15.59 -23.00 6.84
CA LEU A 166 15.38 -21.70 7.48
C LEU A 166 15.42 -21.76 9.01
N GLN A 167 15.74 -22.91 9.59
CA GLN A 167 15.82 -23.09 11.05
C GLN A 167 16.71 -22.04 11.74
N PRO A 168 17.90 -21.66 11.21
CA PRO A 168 18.71 -20.60 11.83
C PRO A 168 17.99 -19.24 11.93
N VAL A 169 17.14 -18.93 10.95
CA VAL A 169 16.33 -17.70 10.95
C VAL A 169 15.18 -17.82 11.96
N ILE A 170 14.51 -18.97 12.01
CA ILE A 170 13.46 -19.25 12.99
C ILE A 170 14.01 -19.12 14.41
N ASP A 171 15.16 -19.72 14.71
CA ASP A 171 15.80 -19.66 16.01
C ASP A 171 16.19 -18.23 16.39
N ALA A 172 16.64 -17.43 15.43
CA ALA A 172 16.95 -16.01 15.64
C ALA A 172 15.70 -15.17 15.93
N ILE A 173 14.59 -15.44 15.24
CA ILE A 173 13.29 -14.79 15.49
C ILE A 173 12.75 -15.18 16.88
N VAL A 174 12.88 -16.46 17.27
CA VAL A 174 12.50 -16.93 18.61
C VAL A 174 13.36 -16.27 19.70
N SER A 175 14.67 -16.17 19.46
CA SER A 175 15.60 -15.50 20.37
C SER A 175 15.33 -13.99 20.49
N ALA A 176 14.72 -13.38 19.48
CA ALA A 176 14.24 -12.00 19.51
C ALA A 176 12.91 -11.83 20.27
N GLY A 177 12.35 -12.91 20.83
CA GLY A 177 11.19 -12.87 21.73
C GLY A 177 9.85 -13.21 21.08
N ILE A 178 9.85 -13.73 19.85
CA ILE A 178 8.63 -14.23 19.19
C ILE A 178 8.39 -15.69 19.56
N ALA A 179 7.17 -16.05 19.93
CA ALA A 179 6.84 -17.44 20.23
C ALA A 179 6.92 -18.30 18.96
N ARG A 180 7.32 -19.57 19.09
CA ARG A 180 7.51 -20.44 17.92
C ARG A 180 6.20 -20.67 17.16
N GLU A 181 5.08 -20.75 17.87
CA GLU A 181 3.72 -20.87 17.35
C GLU A 181 3.25 -19.62 16.57
N ASP A 182 3.87 -18.48 16.79
CA ASP A 182 3.62 -17.22 16.07
C ASP A 182 4.48 -17.10 14.79
N ILE A 183 5.26 -18.14 14.46
CA ILE A 183 6.09 -18.20 13.26
C ILE A 183 5.53 -19.28 12.32
N GLU A 184 5.12 -18.84 11.14
CA GLU A 184 4.56 -19.68 10.08
C GLU A 184 5.56 -19.82 8.93
N PHE A 185 5.89 -21.06 8.56
CA PHE A 185 6.59 -21.36 7.32
C PHE A 185 5.58 -21.60 6.21
N LEU A 186 5.55 -20.68 5.25
CA LEU A 186 4.74 -20.77 4.05
C LEU A 186 5.61 -21.33 2.93
N ALA A 187 5.46 -22.63 2.70
CA ALA A 187 6.12 -23.32 1.60
C ALA A 187 5.67 -22.73 0.25
N GLN A 188 6.64 -22.55 -0.67
CA GLN A 188 6.46 -22.43 -2.12
C GLN A 188 5.34 -21.47 -2.61
N SER A 189 5.66 -20.19 -2.73
CA SER A 189 4.86 -19.25 -3.54
C SER A 189 5.09 -19.46 -5.05
N TYR A 190 6.27 -19.95 -5.42
CA TYR A 190 6.70 -20.26 -6.78
C TYR A 190 7.85 -21.28 -6.75
N PHE A 191 7.77 -22.29 -7.61
CA PHE A 191 8.80 -23.31 -7.79
C PHE A 191 8.88 -23.71 -9.26
N ASP A 192 10.08 -23.68 -9.81
CA ASP A 192 10.41 -24.30 -11.08
C ASP A 192 11.78 -24.98 -11.01
N LYS A 193 12.21 -25.58 -12.12
CA LYS A 193 13.51 -26.26 -12.21
C LYS A 193 14.72 -25.35 -11.94
N PHE A 194 14.55 -24.02 -11.95
CA PHE A 194 15.63 -23.05 -11.83
C PHE A 194 15.55 -22.19 -10.57
N SER A 195 14.44 -22.23 -9.85
CA SER A 195 14.20 -21.36 -8.71
C SER A 195 13.22 -21.97 -7.71
N SER A 196 13.49 -21.77 -6.44
CA SER A 196 12.57 -22.06 -5.35
C SER A 196 12.39 -20.83 -4.48
N SER A 197 11.17 -20.60 -3.99
CA SER A 197 10.85 -19.54 -3.04
C SER A 197 10.15 -20.09 -1.79
N ALA A 198 10.32 -19.39 -0.68
CA ALA A 198 9.59 -19.65 0.56
C ALA A 198 9.38 -18.34 1.31
N THR A 199 8.36 -18.29 2.17
CA THR A 199 8.10 -17.13 3.03
C THR A 199 8.08 -17.58 4.48
N LEU A 200 8.80 -16.88 5.35
CA LEU A 200 8.58 -16.95 6.80
C LEU A 200 7.71 -15.77 7.21
N ARG A 201 6.63 -16.04 7.93
CA ARG A 201 5.76 -15.02 8.52
C ARG A 201 5.87 -15.09 10.04
N ALA A 202 6.17 -13.98 10.67
CA ALA A 202 6.24 -13.86 12.13
C ALA A 202 5.20 -12.85 12.62
N LYS A 203 4.35 -13.27 13.56
CA LYS A 203 3.44 -12.36 14.27
C LYS A 203 4.18 -11.72 15.44
N VAL A 204 4.25 -10.40 15.41
CA VAL A 204 4.96 -9.57 16.39
C VAL A 204 3.91 -8.87 17.26
N GLY A 205 3.63 -9.43 18.43
CA GLY A 205 2.63 -8.89 19.36
C GLY A 205 3.02 -7.55 20.01
N ASN A 206 4.32 -7.24 20.08
CA ASN A 206 4.83 -5.96 20.56
C ASN A 206 5.46 -5.18 19.39
N VAL A 207 4.79 -4.14 18.92
CA VAL A 207 5.27 -3.33 17.77
C VAL A 207 6.64 -2.68 18.02
N ASP A 208 7.04 -2.49 19.28
CA ASP A 208 8.37 -1.98 19.61
C ASP A 208 9.50 -2.97 19.34
N ALA A 209 9.19 -4.26 19.25
CA ALA A 209 10.14 -5.32 18.97
C ALA A 209 10.39 -5.54 17.46
N VAL A 210 9.59 -4.93 16.57
CA VAL A 210 9.65 -5.20 15.11
C VAL A 210 11.06 -4.99 14.56
N ASP A 211 11.71 -3.88 14.88
CA ASP A 211 13.04 -3.57 14.35
C ASP A 211 14.09 -4.59 14.80
N GLY A 212 13.98 -5.06 16.06
CA GLY A 212 14.84 -6.10 16.61
C GLY A 212 14.62 -7.44 15.93
N VAL A 213 13.36 -7.84 15.75
CA VAL A 213 12.99 -9.10 15.08
C VAL A 213 13.46 -9.12 13.64
N VAL A 214 13.19 -8.04 12.88
CA VAL A 214 13.63 -7.94 11.48
C VAL A 214 15.16 -7.98 11.40
N LYS A 215 15.85 -7.24 12.25
CA LYS A 215 17.32 -7.27 12.31
C LYS A 215 17.85 -8.68 12.59
N SER A 216 17.34 -9.36 13.61
CA SER A 216 17.77 -10.72 13.96
C SER A 216 17.56 -11.71 12.83
N ALA A 217 16.41 -11.64 12.15
CA ALA A 217 16.12 -12.49 11.00
C ALA A 217 17.04 -12.19 9.80
N THR A 218 17.27 -10.90 9.49
CA THR A 218 18.17 -10.48 8.41
C THR A 218 19.61 -10.92 8.69
N ASP A 219 20.12 -10.70 9.90
CA ASP A 219 21.48 -11.11 10.27
C ASP A 219 21.66 -12.64 10.17
N ALA A 220 20.67 -13.42 10.65
CA ALA A 220 20.69 -14.89 10.53
C ALA A 220 20.60 -15.35 9.07
N SER A 221 19.83 -14.65 8.23
CA SER A 221 19.68 -15.00 6.81
C SER A 221 20.98 -14.86 6.02
N ALA A 222 21.87 -13.94 6.41
CA ALA A 222 23.16 -13.74 5.77
C ALA A 222 24.10 -14.95 5.94
N GLY A 223 23.85 -15.82 6.93
CA GLY A 223 24.60 -17.05 7.18
C GLY A 223 24.07 -18.27 6.42
N LEU A 224 22.97 -18.17 5.68
CA LEU A 224 22.38 -19.29 4.97
C LEU A 224 23.20 -19.65 3.72
N SER A 225 23.42 -20.95 3.52
CA SER A 225 24.09 -21.45 2.32
C SER A 225 23.07 -21.73 1.21
N GLY A 226 23.21 -21.06 0.07
CA GLY A 226 22.36 -21.31 -1.11
C GLY A 226 20.91 -20.84 -0.96
N VAL A 227 20.59 -20.04 0.05
CA VAL A 227 19.28 -19.39 0.21
C VAL A 227 19.53 -17.92 0.49
N VAL A 228 18.80 -17.03 -0.19
CA VAL A 228 18.96 -15.58 -0.09
C VAL A 228 17.65 -14.95 0.38
N LEU A 229 17.72 -14.04 1.34
CA LEU A 229 16.61 -13.15 1.70
C LEU A 229 16.49 -12.05 0.63
N ASN A 230 15.38 -12.04 -0.11
CA ASN A 230 15.14 -11.06 -1.18
C ASN A 230 14.52 -9.77 -0.66
N SER A 231 13.58 -9.90 0.27
CA SER A 231 12.85 -8.76 0.83
C SER A 231 12.27 -9.08 2.19
N THR A 232 11.96 -8.02 2.93
CA THR A 232 11.21 -8.08 4.17
C THR A 232 10.10 -7.05 4.11
N ASN A 233 8.87 -7.50 4.36
CA ASN A 233 7.70 -6.65 4.41
C ASN A 233 7.11 -6.67 5.82
N VAL A 234 6.56 -5.54 6.25
CA VAL A 234 5.89 -5.42 7.55
C VAL A 234 4.48 -4.88 7.35
N SER A 235 3.53 -5.57 7.96
CA SER A 235 2.12 -5.20 8.02
C SER A 235 1.77 -4.89 9.46
N TYR A 236 1.51 -3.62 9.77
CA TYR A 236 0.97 -3.23 11.07
C TYR A 236 -0.53 -3.53 11.15
N THR A 237 -1.03 -3.81 12.35
CA THR A 237 -2.44 -4.14 12.58
C THR A 237 -2.93 -3.46 13.86
N VAL A 238 -4.24 -3.21 13.91
CA VAL A 238 -4.95 -2.73 15.11
C VAL A 238 -5.98 -3.75 15.52
N LYS A 239 -6.22 -3.87 16.83
CA LYS A 239 -7.22 -4.81 17.37
C LYS A 239 -8.64 -4.40 17.03
N ASP A 240 -8.91 -3.09 17.02
CA ASP A 240 -10.24 -2.54 16.76
C ASP A 240 -10.32 -1.87 15.39
N CYS A 241 -10.37 -2.72 14.37
CA CYS A 241 -10.48 -2.32 12.97
C CYS A 241 -11.80 -1.56 12.70
N ILE A 242 -12.88 -1.97 13.36
CA ILE A 242 -14.22 -1.40 13.18
C ILE A 242 -14.23 0.03 13.68
N ALA A 243 -13.67 0.28 14.87
CA ALA A 243 -13.55 1.64 15.40
C ALA A 243 -12.76 2.58 14.48
N LEU A 244 -11.69 2.07 13.87
CA LEU A 244 -10.88 2.85 12.92
C LEU A 244 -11.67 3.17 11.64
N GLU A 245 -12.41 2.19 11.11
CA GLU A 245 -13.27 2.35 9.94
C GLU A 245 -14.42 3.33 10.19
N GLU A 246 -15.14 3.18 11.30
CA GLU A 246 -16.21 4.09 11.72
C GLU A 246 -15.69 5.52 11.88
N ALA A 247 -14.51 5.70 12.46
CA ALA A 247 -13.90 7.01 12.64
C ALA A 247 -13.58 7.68 11.29
N ALA A 248 -13.04 6.94 10.32
CA ALA A 248 -12.73 7.48 8.99
C ALA A 248 -14.01 7.78 8.20
N MET A 249 -15.01 6.88 8.24
CA MET A 249 -16.30 7.08 7.58
C MET A 249 -17.05 8.30 8.16
N ARG A 250 -17.03 8.47 9.48
CA ARG A 250 -17.59 9.66 10.13
C ARG A 250 -16.90 10.94 9.66
N ALA A 251 -15.57 10.95 9.59
CA ALA A 251 -14.80 12.08 9.07
C ALA A 251 -15.14 12.39 7.60
N ALA A 252 -15.30 11.37 6.76
CA ALA A 252 -15.72 11.52 5.37
C ALA A 252 -17.16 12.06 5.26
N GLY A 253 -18.07 11.58 6.12
CA GLY A 253 -19.45 12.05 6.25
C GLY A 253 -19.53 13.54 6.57
N GLU A 254 -18.73 13.99 7.53
CA GLU A 254 -18.65 15.40 7.89
C GLU A 254 -18.11 16.27 6.75
N ASP A 255 -17.11 15.80 6.01
CA ASP A 255 -16.58 16.50 4.83
C ASP A 255 -17.64 16.61 3.73
N ALA A 256 -18.33 15.50 3.41
CA ALA A 256 -19.43 15.50 2.45
C ALA A 256 -20.52 16.50 2.86
N LYS A 257 -20.94 16.50 4.13
CA LYS A 257 -21.94 17.44 4.64
C LYS A 257 -21.50 18.90 4.54
N ALA A 258 -20.24 19.19 4.85
CA ALA A 258 -19.71 20.56 4.73
C ALA A 258 -19.68 21.02 3.26
N ARG A 259 -19.30 20.14 2.34
CA ARG A 259 -19.26 20.42 0.90
C ARG A 259 -20.63 20.59 0.29
N SER A 260 -21.60 19.75 0.66
CA SER A 260 -22.98 19.92 0.20
C SER A 260 -23.53 21.27 0.66
N ALA A 261 -23.27 21.67 1.91
CA ALA A 261 -23.66 22.99 2.44
C ALA A 261 -23.13 24.16 1.60
N VAL A 262 -21.86 24.10 1.17
CA VAL A 262 -21.27 25.11 0.29
C VAL A 262 -21.93 25.08 -1.09
N PHE A 263 -22.09 23.89 -1.68
CA PHE A 263 -22.65 23.74 -3.02
C PHE A 263 -24.11 24.18 -3.11
N ALA A 264 -24.95 23.81 -2.14
CA ALA A 264 -26.34 24.21 -2.06
C ALA A 264 -26.50 25.74 -1.98
N ARG A 265 -25.69 26.40 -1.14
CA ARG A 265 -25.68 27.88 -1.06
C ARG A 265 -25.31 28.54 -2.38
N SER A 266 -24.34 27.98 -3.11
CA SER A 266 -23.95 28.50 -4.43
C SER A 266 -25.05 28.34 -5.48
N LEU A 267 -25.92 27.33 -5.33
CA LEU A 267 -27.07 27.09 -6.19
C LEU A 267 -28.35 27.83 -5.73
N GLY A 268 -28.34 28.45 -4.55
CA GLY A 268 -29.51 29.09 -3.97
C GLY A 268 -30.62 28.10 -3.54
N VAL A 269 -30.25 26.86 -3.22
CA VAL A 269 -31.16 25.81 -2.75
C VAL A 269 -30.82 25.37 -1.32
N GLY A 270 -31.77 24.77 -0.63
CA GLY A 270 -31.61 24.07 0.63
C GLY A 270 -31.11 22.63 0.45
N ILE A 271 -30.73 22.02 1.58
CA ILE A 271 -30.28 20.63 1.65
C ILE A 271 -31.30 19.84 2.44
N GLY A 272 -31.87 18.82 1.82
CA GLY A 272 -32.80 17.88 2.42
C GLY A 272 -32.12 16.60 2.93
N ALA A 273 -32.94 15.55 3.05
CA ALA A 273 -32.48 14.24 3.51
C ALA A 273 -31.48 13.60 2.54
N VAL A 274 -30.65 12.69 3.06
CA VAL A 274 -29.79 11.82 2.23
C VAL A 274 -30.70 10.88 1.42
N THR A 275 -30.53 10.87 0.10
CA THR A 275 -31.30 10.04 -0.83
C THR A 275 -30.46 8.91 -1.46
N GLY A 276 -29.14 8.98 -1.33
CA GLY A 276 -28.23 7.93 -1.77
C GLY A 276 -26.86 8.08 -1.13
N ALA A 277 -26.17 6.96 -0.91
CA ALA A 277 -24.79 6.96 -0.43
C ALA A 277 -24.04 5.76 -0.99
N SER A 278 -22.77 5.95 -1.32
CA SER A 278 -21.82 4.88 -1.60
C SER A 278 -20.51 5.15 -0.88
N ASN A 279 -19.83 4.08 -0.47
CA ASN A 279 -18.55 4.14 0.22
C ASN A 279 -17.51 3.33 -0.58
N TYR A 280 -16.31 3.88 -0.67
CA TYR A 280 -15.11 3.20 -1.08
C TYR A 280 -14.01 3.52 -0.07
N SER A 281 -13.67 2.53 0.75
CA SER A 281 -12.63 2.64 1.78
C SER A 281 -11.47 1.73 1.44
N TYR A 282 -10.25 2.15 1.75
CA TYR A 282 -9.05 1.35 1.56
C TYR A 282 -8.01 1.66 2.65
N PHE A 283 -7.08 0.73 2.85
CA PHE A 283 -6.04 0.83 3.86
C PHE A 283 -4.73 1.36 3.27
N GLY A 284 -4.07 2.24 4.02
CA GLY A 284 -2.75 2.80 3.69
C GLY A 284 -1.62 1.80 3.95
N GLY A 285 -1.59 0.67 3.24
CA GLY A 285 -0.49 -0.29 3.24
C GLY A 285 -0.42 -1.24 4.45
N THR A 286 -1.41 -1.22 5.35
CA THR A 286 -1.44 -2.05 6.55
C THR A 286 -2.84 -2.65 6.74
N PRO A 287 -3.00 -3.98 6.65
CA PRO A 287 -4.33 -4.58 6.72
C PRO A 287 -4.90 -4.44 8.13
N CYS A 288 -6.13 -3.96 8.21
CA CYS A 288 -7.00 -4.31 9.32
C CYS A 288 -7.56 -5.70 9.03
N ASP A 289 -7.14 -6.69 9.80
CA ASP A 289 -7.66 -8.05 9.69
C ASP A 289 -8.67 -8.30 10.83
N PRO A 290 -9.98 -8.22 10.56
CA PRO A 290 -11.00 -8.61 11.53
C PRO A 290 -11.23 -10.14 11.57
N GLY A 291 -10.34 -10.96 11.00
CA GLY A 291 -10.47 -12.42 10.99
C GLY A 291 -11.51 -12.95 9.99
N VAL A 292 -11.85 -12.17 8.96
CA VAL A 292 -12.96 -12.47 8.02
C VAL A 292 -12.51 -12.57 6.56
N TYR A 293 -11.25 -12.31 6.21
CA TYR A 293 -10.82 -12.60 4.85
C TYR A 293 -10.34 -14.05 4.75
N PRO A 294 -11.00 -14.94 3.95
CA PRO A 294 -10.40 -16.23 3.63
C PRO A 294 -9.01 -15.95 3.05
N PRO A 295 -8.02 -16.86 3.25
CA PRO A 295 -6.68 -16.69 2.69
C PRO A 295 -6.82 -16.59 1.18
N GLY A 296 -6.90 -15.36 0.68
CA GLY A 296 -6.80 -15.09 -0.74
C GLY A 296 -5.45 -15.65 -1.19
N PRO A 297 -5.33 -16.14 -2.43
CA PRO A 297 -4.11 -16.79 -2.92
C PRO A 297 -2.88 -15.87 -2.97
N TYR A 298 -3.00 -14.62 -2.51
CA TYR A 298 -1.93 -13.64 -2.50
C TYR A 298 -1.62 -13.25 -1.05
N PRO A 299 -0.35 -13.37 -0.61
CA PRO A 299 0.04 -12.91 0.72
C PRO A 299 -0.25 -11.41 0.80
N LEU A 300 -0.78 -10.97 1.94
CA LEU A 300 -0.95 -9.55 2.28
C LEU A 300 0.45 -8.93 2.35
N ALA A 301 1.00 -8.57 1.19
CA ALA A 301 2.30 -7.95 1.08
C ALA A 301 2.23 -6.63 1.84
N GLY A 302 2.78 -6.64 3.05
CA GLY A 302 2.98 -5.44 3.83
C GLY A 302 3.86 -4.44 3.08
N ILE A 303 4.05 -3.27 3.67
CA ILE A 303 5.00 -2.32 3.12
C ILE A 303 6.42 -2.86 3.26
N ALA A 304 7.30 -2.57 2.29
CA ALA A 304 8.70 -2.88 2.40
C ALA A 304 9.26 -2.25 3.69
N TYR A 305 9.88 -3.08 4.52
CA TYR A 305 10.40 -2.65 5.81
C TYR A 305 11.50 -1.59 5.62
N ALA A 306 11.43 -0.53 6.41
CA ALA A 306 12.56 0.33 6.66
C ALA A 306 12.63 0.70 8.15
N PRO A 307 13.84 0.72 8.75
CA PRO A 307 14.01 1.05 10.16
C PRO A 307 13.39 2.41 10.50
N GLY A 308 12.66 2.47 11.62
CA GLY A 308 12.03 3.70 12.10
C GLY A 308 10.82 4.17 11.29
N GLN A 309 10.26 3.34 10.41
CA GLN A 309 8.98 3.63 9.77
C GLN A 309 7.87 3.85 10.81
N PRO A 310 6.89 4.73 10.53
CA PRO A 310 5.74 4.92 11.42
C PRO A 310 4.99 3.61 11.67
N ARG A 311 4.78 3.28 12.94
CA ARG A 311 4.06 2.09 13.41
C ARG A 311 2.56 2.39 13.54
N GLN A 312 1.97 2.89 12.47
CA GLN A 312 0.59 3.37 12.45
C GLN A 312 -0.21 2.68 11.37
N VAL A 313 -1.48 2.43 11.67
CA VAL A 313 -2.46 1.95 10.70
C VAL A 313 -3.33 3.11 10.29
N GLN A 314 -3.41 3.35 8.99
CA GLN A 314 -4.24 4.41 8.41
C GLN A 314 -5.33 3.79 7.53
N LEU A 315 -6.57 4.17 7.79
CA LEU A 315 -7.71 3.90 6.92
C LEU A 315 -8.13 5.20 6.24
N ILE A 316 -8.37 5.15 4.94
CA ILE A 316 -8.89 6.26 4.17
C ILE A 316 -10.26 5.86 3.61
N ALA A 317 -11.26 6.68 3.91
CA ALA A 317 -12.64 6.54 3.44
C ALA A 317 -12.95 7.64 2.42
N ASN A 318 -13.43 7.23 1.25
CA ASN A 318 -14.02 8.11 0.26
C ASN A 318 -15.48 7.72 0.09
N ILE A 319 -16.38 8.67 0.37
CA ILE A 319 -17.82 8.45 0.22
C ILE A 319 -18.38 9.37 -0.84
N SER A 320 -19.42 8.92 -1.54
CA SER A 320 -20.30 9.76 -2.32
C SER A 320 -21.65 9.81 -1.63
N VAL A 321 -22.17 11.00 -1.38
CA VAL A 321 -23.48 11.19 -0.74
C VAL A 321 -24.33 12.10 -1.61
N THR A 322 -25.56 11.67 -1.89
CA THR A 322 -26.59 12.45 -2.58
C THR A 322 -27.61 12.93 -1.55
N TYR A 323 -27.87 14.24 -1.56
CA TYR A 323 -28.89 14.90 -0.75
C TYR A 323 -30.04 15.38 -1.64
N ALA A 324 -31.27 15.31 -1.16
CA ALA A 324 -32.40 15.99 -1.80
C ALA A 324 -32.17 17.52 -1.79
N MET A 325 -32.63 18.22 -2.82
CA MET A 325 -32.69 19.69 -2.82
C MET A 325 -33.97 20.18 -2.13
N GLN A 326 -33.92 21.35 -1.49
CA GLN A 326 -35.06 22.01 -0.84
C GLN A 326 -35.20 23.48 -1.21
#